data_AF-A0A6I3I272-F1
#
_entry.id   AF-A0A6I3I272-F1
#
_cell.length_a   1.000
_cell.length_b   1.000
_cell.length_c   1.000
_cell.angle_alpha   90.00
_cell.angle_beta   90.00
_cell.angle_gamma   90.00
#
_symmetry.space_group_name_H-M   'P 1'
#
loop_
_entity.id
_entity.type
_entity.pdbx_description
1 polymer ?
#
loop_
_entity_poly.entity_id
_entity_poly.type
_entity_poly.pdbx_seq_one_letter_code
_entity_poly.pdbx_strand_id
1 'polypeptide(L)'
;MEASSLRFAAAARTLGEVARAAGLVVPSFRSPPRLAGVDRTMKRQSDALGGEAVTIAVRIKGRPWVSVLADMIDGVIVSNSLSGPTAGAARTVMWGAVEADVMRGTAPHEGAGVPKQRTGSPSAQSVRRRGPQPAGQPQTRVA
;
A
#
# COMPACT_ATOMS: atom_id res chain seq x y z
N MET A 1 -4.11 4.36 -23.53
CA MET A 1 -2.91 4.35 -22.68
C MET A 1 -2.90 3.07 -21.85
N GLU A 2 -1.78 2.36 -21.82
CA GLU A 2 -1.66 1.05 -21.15
C GLU A 2 -1.55 1.20 -19.61
N ALA A 3 -1.90 0.15 -18.88
CA ALA A 3 -1.71 0.09 -17.43
C ALA A 3 -0.22 -0.06 -17.07
N SER A 4 0.18 0.51 -15.93
CA SER A 4 1.51 0.29 -15.34
C SER A 4 1.39 -0.08 -13.85
N SER A 5 2.42 -0.72 -13.30
CA SER A 5 2.44 -1.12 -11.88
C SER A 5 2.32 0.07 -10.93
N LEU A 6 2.90 1.23 -11.29
CA LEU A 6 2.80 2.47 -10.51
C LEU A 6 1.36 3.00 -10.50
N ARG A 7 0.71 3.06 -11.67
CA ARG A 7 -0.70 3.49 -11.75
C ARG A 7 -1.62 2.54 -10.98
N PHE A 8 -1.38 1.23 -11.09
CA PHE A 8 -2.12 0.22 -10.34
C PHE A 8 -1.98 0.41 -8.83
N ALA A 9 -0.75 0.62 -8.32
CA ALA A 9 -0.52 0.83 -6.91
C ALA A 9 -1.16 2.14 -6.38
N ALA A 10 -1.08 3.22 -7.16
CA ALA A 10 -1.74 4.49 -6.82
C ALA A 10 -3.26 4.32 -6.73
N ALA A 11 -3.88 3.74 -7.76
CA ALA A 11 -5.32 3.47 -7.76
C ALA A 11 -5.75 2.54 -6.61
N ALA A 12 -4.98 1.49 -6.32
CA ALA A 12 -5.27 0.58 -5.22
C ALA A 12 -5.29 1.32 -3.87
N ARG A 13 -4.37 2.26 -3.66
CA ARG A 13 -4.34 3.09 -2.46
C ARG A 13 -5.57 4.01 -2.39
N THR A 14 -5.86 4.76 -3.46
CA THR A 14 -7.00 5.67 -3.52
C THR A 14 -8.32 4.93 -3.26
N LEU A 15 -8.52 3.78 -3.92
CA LEU A 15 -9.71 2.96 -3.72
C LEU A 15 -9.80 2.41 -2.29
N GLY A 16 -8.67 2.03 -1.69
CA GLY A 16 -8.63 1.59 -0.31
C GLY A 16 -9.00 2.70 0.68
N GLU A 17 -8.53 3.91 0.45
CA GLU A 17 -8.87 5.09 1.26
C GLU A 17 -10.36 5.42 1.16
N VAL A 18 -10.92 5.45 -0.06
CA VAL A 18 -12.35 5.69 -0.31
C VAL A 18 -13.23 4.60 0.31
N ALA A 19 -12.89 3.33 0.11
CA ALA A 19 -13.64 2.21 0.67
C ALA A 19 -13.64 2.26 2.20
N ARG A 20 -12.49 2.54 2.81
CA ARG A 20 -12.37 2.67 4.27
C ARG A 20 -13.19 3.83 4.81
N ALA A 21 -13.17 4.99 4.15
CA ALA A 21 -13.96 6.16 4.54
C ALA A 21 -15.47 5.88 4.46
N ALA A 22 -15.89 5.01 3.53
CA ALA A 22 -17.27 4.57 3.39
C ALA A 22 -17.65 3.39 4.31
N GLY A 23 -16.75 2.93 5.20
CA GLY A 23 -17.01 1.80 6.09
C GLY A 23 -17.07 0.43 5.39
N LEU A 24 -16.55 0.34 4.16
CA LEU A 24 -16.53 -0.88 3.37
C LEU A 24 -15.33 -1.76 3.71
N VAL A 25 -15.47 -3.07 3.47
CA VAL A 25 -14.34 -3.99 3.41
C VAL A 25 -13.40 -3.54 2.30
N VAL A 26 -12.13 -3.34 2.68
CA VAL A 26 -11.06 -2.95 1.75
C VAL A 26 -10.38 -4.20 1.21
N PRO A 27 -10.55 -4.55 -0.08
CA PRO A 27 -9.84 -5.68 -0.66
C PRO A 27 -8.35 -5.38 -0.80
N SER A 28 -7.52 -6.42 -0.64
CA SER A 28 -6.12 -6.39 -1.06
C SER A 28 -6.03 -6.55 -2.58
N PHE A 29 -5.49 -5.54 -3.27
CA PHE A 29 -5.24 -5.61 -4.71
C PHE A 29 -3.90 -6.28 -5.03
N ARG A 30 -3.88 -7.15 -6.04
CA ARG A 30 -2.70 -7.88 -6.54
C ARG A 30 -2.69 -7.96 -8.06
N SER A 31 -1.54 -8.27 -8.64
CA SER A 31 -1.38 -8.49 -10.08
C SER A 31 -0.15 -9.38 -10.34
N PRO A 32 -0.19 -10.33 -11.30
CA PRO A 32 -1.38 -10.79 -12.05
C PRO A 32 -2.23 -11.79 -11.24
N PRO A 33 -3.40 -12.20 -11.74
CA PRO A 33 -4.11 -13.37 -11.24
C PRO A 33 -3.24 -14.63 -11.33
N ARG A 34 -3.41 -15.55 -10.38
CA ARG A 34 -2.71 -16.86 -10.40
C ARG A 34 -3.36 -17.86 -11.36
N LEU A 35 -4.63 -17.63 -11.71
CA LEU A 35 -5.35 -18.40 -12.70
C LEU A 35 -5.01 -17.87 -14.10
N ALA A 36 -4.60 -18.74 -15.01
CA ALA A 36 -4.25 -18.36 -16.38
C ALA A 36 -5.50 -18.00 -17.20
N GLY A 37 -5.34 -17.07 -18.15
CA GLY A 37 -6.40 -16.70 -19.10
C GLY A 37 -7.53 -15.83 -18.56
N VAL A 38 -7.49 -15.43 -17.29
CA VAL A 38 -8.53 -14.56 -16.69
C VAL A 38 -8.02 -13.15 -16.44
N ASP A 39 -8.94 -12.19 -16.53
CA ASP A 39 -8.64 -10.76 -16.32
C ASP A 39 -8.68 -10.36 -14.85
N ARG A 40 -9.53 -11.01 -14.06
CA ARG A 40 -9.65 -10.78 -12.62
C ARG A 40 -10.00 -12.04 -11.86
N THR A 41 -9.53 -12.15 -10.63
CA THR A 41 -9.95 -13.18 -9.67
C THR A 41 -10.24 -12.56 -8.32
N MET A 42 -11.21 -13.13 -7.61
CA MET A 42 -11.48 -12.84 -6.21
C MET A 42 -11.16 -14.07 -5.37
N LYS A 43 -10.54 -13.86 -4.21
CA LYS A 43 -10.38 -14.87 -3.18
C LYS A 43 -10.87 -14.29 -1.85
N ARG A 44 -11.70 -15.07 -1.14
CA ARG A 44 -12.09 -14.78 0.25
C ARG A 44 -11.30 -15.72 1.16
N GLN A 45 -10.79 -15.18 2.26
CA GLN A 45 -10.14 -15.94 3.31
C GLN A 45 -10.74 -15.54 4.64
N SER A 46 -11.31 -16.51 5.35
CA SER A 46 -11.68 -16.36 6.75
C SER A 46 -10.56 -16.97 7.61
N ASP A 47 -10.11 -16.27 8.64
CA ASP A 47 -9.26 -16.87 9.66
C ASP A 47 -10.09 -17.53 10.78
N ALA A 48 -9.41 -18.26 11.67
CA ALA A 48 -10.05 -18.93 12.80
C ALA A 48 -10.62 -17.96 13.85
N LEU A 49 -10.27 -16.67 13.77
CA LEU A 49 -10.75 -15.59 14.64
C LEU A 49 -11.94 -14.84 14.02
N GLY A 50 -12.43 -15.28 12.86
CA GLY A 50 -13.56 -14.68 12.17
C GLY A 50 -13.22 -13.45 11.32
N GLY A 51 -11.92 -13.14 11.14
CA GLY A 51 -11.47 -12.09 10.25
C GLY A 51 -11.67 -12.48 8.79
N GLU A 52 -12.38 -11.65 8.02
CA GLU A 52 -12.54 -11.85 6.58
C GLU A 52 -11.58 -10.95 5.80
N ALA A 53 -10.70 -11.56 5.01
CA ALA A 53 -9.82 -10.90 4.07
C ALA A 53 -10.24 -11.23 2.63
N VAL A 54 -10.40 -10.19 1.81
CA VAL A 54 -10.70 -10.34 0.39
C VAL A 54 -9.50 -9.91 -0.44
N THR A 55 -9.09 -10.74 -1.40
CA THR A 55 -8.03 -10.43 -2.36
C THR A 55 -8.61 -10.34 -3.76
N ILE A 56 -8.32 -9.23 -4.46
CA ILE A 56 -8.64 -9.02 -5.86
C ILE A 56 -7.34 -9.02 -6.64
N ALA A 57 -7.14 -9.99 -7.52
CA ALA A 57 -6.03 -9.97 -8.45
C ALA A 57 -6.52 -9.56 -9.84
N VAL A 58 -5.82 -8.62 -10.49
CA VAL A 58 -6.20 -8.06 -11.81
C VAL A 58 -5.02 -8.16 -12.76
N ARG A 59 -5.29 -8.57 -14.00
CA ARG A 59 -4.29 -8.57 -15.07
C ARG A 59 -4.05 -7.14 -15.53
N ILE A 60 -2.80 -6.69 -15.54
CA ILE A 60 -2.44 -5.33 -16.01
C ILE A 60 -1.75 -5.31 -17.38
N LYS A 61 -0.95 -6.33 -17.70
CA LYS A 61 -0.16 -6.38 -18.93
C LYS A 61 -1.05 -6.51 -20.17
N GLY A 62 -0.81 -5.68 -21.18
CA GLY A 62 -1.55 -5.70 -22.45
C GLY A 62 -3.01 -5.31 -22.30
N ARG A 63 -3.38 -4.61 -21.21
CA ARG A 63 -4.76 -4.16 -20.97
C ARG A 63 -4.86 -2.64 -20.96
N PRO A 64 -5.95 -2.08 -21.51
CA PRO A 64 -6.24 -0.66 -21.36
C PRO A 64 -6.35 -0.29 -19.88
N TRP A 65 -5.76 0.84 -19.50
CA TRP A 65 -5.79 1.31 -18.12
C TRP A 65 -7.21 1.43 -17.55
N VAL A 66 -8.16 1.92 -18.35
CA VAL A 66 -9.58 2.07 -17.97
C VAL A 66 -10.22 0.73 -17.62
N SER A 67 -9.88 -0.34 -18.35
CA SER A 67 -10.39 -1.70 -18.06
C SER A 67 -9.83 -2.24 -16.74
N VAL A 68 -8.56 -1.97 -16.45
CA VAL A 68 -7.95 -2.34 -15.16
C VAL A 68 -8.62 -1.60 -14.01
N LEU A 69 -8.86 -0.30 -14.15
CA LEU A 69 -9.59 0.48 -13.14
C LEU A 69 -11.01 -0.02 -12.92
N ALA A 70 -11.75 -0.31 -14.00
CA ALA A 70 -13.09 -0.87 -13.91
C ALA A 70 -13.10 -2.19 -13.12
N ASP A 71 -12.14 -3.07 -13.38
CA ASP A 71 -12.00 -4.34 -12.65
C ASP A 71 -11.63 -4.14 -11.18
N MET A 72 -10.82 -3.12 -10.85
CA MET A 72 -10.49 -2.79 -9.46
C MET A 72 -11.72 -2.26 -8.72
N ILE A 73 -12.47 -1.35 -9.33
CA ILE A 73 -13.69 -0.77 -8.75
C ILE A 73 -14.75 -1.86 -8.55
N ASP A 74 -15.04 -2.65 -9.60
CA ASP A 74 -15.96 -3.79 -9.50
C ASP A 74 -15.50 -4.80 -8.44
N GLY A 75 -14.18 -4.96 -8.26
CA GLY A 75 -13.59 -5.74 -7.18
C GLY A 75 -14.08 -5.27 -5.80
N VAL A 76 -14.12 -3.95 -5.54
CA VAL A 76 -14.66 -3.41 -4.28
C VAL A 76 -16.16 -3.65 -4.18
N ILE A 77 -16.92 -3.43 -5.27
CA ILE A 77 -18.38 -3.64 -5.32
C ILE A 77 -18.74 -5.07 -4.94
N VAL A 78 -18.13 -6.07 -5.59
CA VAL A 78 -18.41 -7.49 -5.33
C VAL A 78 -17.87 -7.95 -3.97
N SER A 79 -16.74 -7.40 -3.51
CA SER A 79 -16.20 -7.72 -2.17
C SER A 79 -17.22 -7.40 -1.07
N ASN A 80 -17.98 -6.32 -1.27
CA ASN A 80 -18.96 -5.78 -0.33
C ASN A 80 -20.41 -6.12 -0.70
N SER A 81 -20.64 -6.98 -1.69
CA SER A 81 -21.99 -7.38 -2.14
C SER A 81 -22.90 -6.20 -2.50
N LEU A 82 -22.33 -5.08 -2.96
CA LEU A 82 -23.10 -3.90 -3.34
C LEU A 82 -23.86 -4.18 -4.63
N SER A 83 -25.12 -3.74 -4.69
CA SER A 83 -26.00 -3.93 -5.85
C SER A 83 -26.86 -2.71 -6.13
N GLY A 84 -27.51 -2.70 -7.30
CA GLY A 84 -28.48 -1.66 -7.69
C GLY A 84 -27.94 -0.22 -7.57
N PRO A 85 -28.75 0.73 -7.07
CA PRO A 85 -28.35 2.13 -6.93
C PRO A 85 -27.10 2.33 -6.06
N THR A 86 -26.93 1.54 -4.99
CA THR A 86 -25.77 1.63 -4.10
C THR A 86 -24.48 1.27 -4.82
N ALA A 87 -24.50 0.23 -5.67
CA ALA A 87 -23.35 -0.10 -6.50
C ALA A 87 -23.07 0.99 -7.55
N GLY A 88 -24.10 1.63 -8.10
CA GLY A 88 -23.95 2.77 -9.01
C GLY A 88 -23.26 3.96 -8.33
N ALA A 89 -23.76 4.37 -7.16
CA ALA A 89 -23.20 5.47 -6.39
C ALA A 89 -21.74 5.21 -5.99
N ALA A 90 -21.43 3.99 -5.52
CA ALA A 90 -20.06 3.60 -5.18
C ALA A 90 -19.11 3.68 -6.38
N ARG A 91 -19.56 3.24 -7.57
CA ARG A 91 -18.77 3.38 -8.81
C ARG A 91 -18.49 4.84 -9.12
N THR A 92 -19.50 5.71 -9.07
CA THR A 92 -19.34 7.15 -9.33
C THR A 92 -18.31 7.78 -8.40
N VAL A 93 -18.41 7.53 -7.09
CA VAL A 93 -17.48 8.07 -6.09
C VAL A 93 -16.06 7.56 -6.31
N MET A 94 -15.89 6.26 -6.53
CA MET A 94 -14.57 5.66 -6.73
C MET A 94 -13.90 6.14 -8.02
N TRP A 95 -14.68 6.29 -9.11
CA TRP A 95 -14.17 6.85 -10.36
C TRP A 95 -13.68 8.29 -10.16
N GLY A 96 -14.51 9.15 -9.57
CA GLY A 96 -14.15 10.54 -9.32
C GLY A 96 -12.93 10.69 -8.40
N ALA A 97 -12.79 9.82 -7.40
CA ALA A 97 -11.63 9.82 -6.51
C ALA A 97 -10.32 9.47 -7.24
N VAL A 98 -10.36 8.46 -8.13
CA VAL A 98 -9.20 8.08 -8.94
C VAL A 98 -8.85 9.16 -9.95
N GLU A 99 -9.84 9.78 -10.60
CA GLU A 99 -9.61 10.92 -11.51
C GLU A 99 -8.96 12.10 -10.79
N ALA A 100 -9.48 12.46 -9.61
CA ALA A 100 -8.92 13.53 -8.79
C ALA A 100 -7.47 13.24 -8.37
N ASP A 101 -7.14 11.97 -8.08
CA ASP A 101 -5.77 11.57 -7.76
C ASP A 101 -4.81 11.73 -8.94
N VAL A 102 -5.25 11.31 -10.13
CA VAL A 102 -4.48 11.51 -11.36
C VAL A 102 -4.25 13.00 -11.60
N MET A 103 -5.28 13.84 -11.44
CA MET A 103 -5.16 15.29 -11.63
C MET A 103 -4.21 15.95 -10.62
N ARG A 104 -4.20 15.49 -9.36
CA ARG A 104 -3.22 15.95 -8.35
C ARG A 104 -1.80 15.55 -8.70
N GLY A 105 -1.59 14.35 -9.27
CA GLY A 105 -0.28 13.88 -9.72
C GLY A 105 0.21 14.53 -11.02
N THR A 106 -0.68 15.13 -11.82
CA THR A 106 -0.36 15.82 -13.08
C THR A 106 -0.32 17.34 -12.96
N ALA A 107 -0.57 17.91 -11.78
CA ALA A 107 -0.36 19.34 -11.57
C ALA A 107 1.12 19.69 -11.90
N PRO A 108 1.39 20.75 -12.69
CA PRO A 108 2.74 21.25 -12.85
C PRO A 108 3.32 21.48 -11.45
N HIS A 109 4.51 20.97 -11.18
CA HIS A 109 5.29 21.34 -10.01
C HIS A 109 5.68 22.83 -10.12
N GLU A 110 4.73 23.74 -9.97
CA GLU A 110 5.03 25.12 -9.61
C GLU A 110 5.17 25.18 -8.08
N GLY A 111 6.43 25.18 -7.64
CA GLY A 111 6.86 25.78 -6.39
C GLY A 111 6.39 25.10 -5.10
N ALA A 112 7.08 24.04 -4.68
CA ALA A 112 7.30 23.78 -3.25
C ALA A 112 8.58 22.97 -3.05
N GLY A 113 9.72 23.61 -3.33
CA GLY A 113 10.97 23.22 -2.72
C GLY A 113 10.88 23.49 -1.21
N VAL A 114 10.56 22.47 -0.42
CA VAL A 114 10.90 22.45 1.00
C VAL A 114 11.89 21.31 1.19
N PRO A 115 13.20 21.58 1.33
CA PRO A 115 14.13 20.55 1.75
C PRO A 115 13.75 20.15 3.18
N LYS A 116 13.24 18.93 3.35
CA LYS A 116 13.05 18.32 4.66
C LYS A 116 14.43 18.19 5.29
N GLN A 117 14.74 19.08 6.24
CA GLN A 117 15.96 19.01 7.03
C GLN A 117 16.10 17.59 7.57
N ARG A 118 17.17 16.91 7.14
CA ARG A 118 17.71 15.77 7.88
C ARG A 118 18.13 16.36 9.22
N THR A 119 17.31 16.19 10.24
CA THR A 119 17.70 16.35 11.63
C THR A 119 18.77 15.30 11.92
N GLY A 120 20.01 15.61 11.54
CA GLY A 120 21.19 14.98 12.10
C GLY A 120 21.27 15.42 13.55
N SER A 121 21.09 14.48 14.47
CA SER A 121 21.45 14.70 15.87
C SER A 121 22.95 15.06 15.93
N PRO A 122 23.34 16.10 16.68
CA PRO A 122 24.70 16.61 16.67
C PRO A 122 25.67 15.62 17.34
N SER A 123 26.82 15.48 16.69
CA SER A 123 28.00 14.79 17.15
C SER A 123 28.49 15.36 18.50
N ALA A 124 28.62 14.50 19.52
CA ALA A 124 29.55 14.73 20.61
C ALA A 124 30.93 14.21 20.18
N GLN A 125 31.80 15.10 19.71
CA GLN A 125 33.21 14.81 19.52
C GLN A 125 33.96 14.91 20.86
N SER A 126 34.71 13.86 21.16
CA SER A 126 36.05 13.87 21.76
C SER A 126 36.27 14.57 23.10
N VAL A 127 36.39 13.79 24.19
CA VAL A 127 37.48 13.97 25.15
C VAL A 127 38.07 12.62 25.58
N ARG A 128 39.36 12.50 25.26
CA ARG A 128 40.41 11.56 25.68
C ARG A 128 40.25 10.98 27.10
N ARG A 129 40.67 9.73 27.31
CA ARG A 129 41.84 9.38 28.15
C ARG A 129 42.18 7.89 28.07
N ARG A 130 43.48 7.64 28.23
CA ARG A 130 44.24 6.43 27.92
C ARG A 130 44.55 5.72 29.25
N GLY A 131 44.18 4.43 29.37
CA GLY A 131 44.69 3.40 30.30
C GLY A 131 44.30 3.49 31.79
N PRO A 132 44.61 2.46 32.62
CA PRO A 132 45.06 1.09 32.30
C PRO A 132 44.09 -0.01 32.82
N GLN A 133 44.31 -1.24 32.36
CA GLN A 133 43.56 -2.44 32.74
C GLN A 133 44.34 -3.24 33.80
N PRO A 134 43.78 -3.55 34.98
CA PRO A 134 44.31 -4.57 35.86
C PRO A 134 43.51 -5.86 35.70
N ALA A 135 44.12 -6.88 35.08
CA ALA A 135 43.67 -8.26 35.21
C ALA A 135 44.31 -8.85 36.46
N GLY A 136 43.52 -8.97 37.52
CA GLY A 136 43.88 -9.66 38.75
C GLY A 136 44.19 -11.13 38.46
N GLN A 137 45.34 -11.57 38.96
CA GLN A 137 45.76 -12.95 39.03
C GLN A 137 44.79 -13.73 39.95
N PRO A 138 44.40 -14.97 39.63
CA PRO A 138 43.87 -15.88 40.63
C PRO A 138 45.03 -16.43 41.47
N GLN A 139 45.08 -16.04 42.74
CA GLN A 139 45.94 -16.66 43.74
C GLN A 139 45.32 -17.98 44.22
N THR A 140 46.10 -19.05 44.02
CA THR A 140 46.39 -20.16 44.95
C THR A 140 45.31 -20.61 45.93
N ARG A 141 44.81 -21.83 45.68
CA ARG A 141 44.26 -22.72 46.70
C ARG A 141 45.44 -23.38 47.42
N VAL A 142 45.43 -23.25 48.75
CA VAL A 142 46.40 -23.83 49.69
C VAL A 142 46.32 -25.35 49.67
N ALA A 143 47.47 -25.98 49.88
CA ALA A 143 47.68 -27.41 50.11
C ALA A 143 46.99 -27.89 51.40
#